data_AF-A0A352T1V9-F1
#
_entry.id   AF-A0A352T1V9-F1
#
_cell.length_a   1.000
_cell.length_b   1.000
_cell.length_c   1.000
_cell.angle_alpha   90.00
_cell.angle_beta   90.00
_cell.angle_gamma   90.00
#
_symmetry.space_group_name_H-M   'P 1'
#
loop_
_entity.id
_entity.type
_entity.pdbx_description
1 polymer ?
#
loop_
_entity_poly.entity_id
_entity_poly.type
_entity_poly.pdbx_seq_one_letter_code
_entity_poly.pdbx_strand_id
1 'polypeptide(L)'
;MKKYLLVFAIIAILVLFFTYNKKDPQPPDSQEALAKPEFNEATRVTASEIEDAEKMVSDYFDALKTSNTVILADYVGYNMINLGQIGPCNVNSINKALDFLYDDNFKPQLIKIENGSKHDFDPQYYIDEIKSQQNIDIHKIMNLRVYFDYNKERDWDFILVKYKEDSPWKIHLWID
;
A
#
# COMPACT_ATOMS: atom_id res chain seq x y z
N MET A 1 2.76 63.81 -35.70
CA MET A 1 2.43 62.49 -35.11
C MET A 1 2.64 61.32 -36.10
N LYS A 2 3.80 61.21 -36.78
CA LYS A 2 4.11 60.05 -37.65
C LYS A 2 5.44 59.35 -37.31
N LYS A 3 6.34 59.99 -36.54
CA LYS A 3 7.64 59.41 -36.16
C LYS A 3 7.55 58.41 -35.00
N TYR A 4 6.59 58.57 -34.10
CA TYR A 4 6.41 57.65 -32.96
C TYR A 4 5.75 56.32 -33.36
N LEU A 5 4.90 56.31 -34.39
CA LEU A 5 4.23 55.08 -34.84
C LEU A 5 5.23 54.04 -35.40
N LEU A 6 6.30 54.51 -36.06
CA LEU A 6 7.33 53.63 -36.60
C LEU A 6 8.16 52.96 -35.49
N VAL A 7 8.42 53.69 -34.40
CA VAL A 7 9.18 53.17 -33.25
C VAL A 7 8.39 52.09 -32.51
N PHE A 8 7.08 52.26 -32.34
CA PHE A 8 6.23 51.23 -31.73
C PHE A 8 6.11 49.97 -32.59
N ALA A 9 6.06 50.11 -33.93
CA ALA A 9 6.04 48.97 -34.84
C ALA A 9 7.34 48.15 -34.79
N ILE A 10 8.50 48.81 -34.69
CA ILE A 10 9.80 48.13 -34.60
C ILE A 10 9.95 47.40 -33.25
N ILE A 11 9.50 48.00 -32.14
CA ILE A 11 9.52 47.35 -30.82
C ILE A 11 8.60 46.12 -30.80
N ALA A 12 7.42 46.19 -31.41
CA ALA A 12 6.49 45.06 -31.47
C ALA A 12 7.06 43.87 -32.28
N ILE A 13 7.76 44.13 -33.38
CA ILE A 13 8.41 43.09 -34.19
C ILE A 13 9.60 42.47 -33.42
N LEU A 14 10.38 43.28 -32.68
CA LEU A 14 11.47 42.77 -31.85
C LEU A 14 10.97 41.88 -30.71
N VAL A 15 9.88 42.27 -30.02
CA VAL A 15 9.26 41.44 -28.97
C VAL A 15 8.75 40.12 -29.56
N LEU A 16 8.12 40.15 -30.74
CA LEU A 16 7.67 38.94 -31.43
C LEU A 16 8.85 38.02 -31.81
N PHE A 17 9.96 38.56 -32.30
CA PHE A 17 11.17 37.79 -32.60
C PHE A 17 11.80 37.16 -31.35
N PHE A 18 11.79 37.83 -30.20
CA PHE A 18 12.28 37.26 -28.94
C PHE A 18 11.32 36.22 -28.33
N THR A 19 10.01 36.34 -28.54
CA THR A 19 9.04 35.32 -28.10
C THR A 19 9.01 34.09 -29.00
N TYR A 20 9.27 34.24 -30.31
CA TYR A 20 9.24 33.14 -31.27
C TYR A 20 10.59 32.41 -31.44
N ASN A 21 11.71 33.01 -30.99
CA ASN A 21 13.02 32.34 -30.87
C ASN A 21 13.33 31.86 -29.45
N LYS A 22 12.31 31.80 -28.58
CA LYS A 22 12.40 30.91 -27.42
C LYS A 22 12.42 29.50 -28.00
N LYS A 23 13.63 28.96 -28.19
CA LYS A 23 13.89 27.54 -28.39
C LYS A 23 12.82 26.78 -27.62
N ASP A 24 12.07 25.91 -28.32
CA ASP A 24 11.38 24.82 -27.65
C ASP A 24 12.37 24.27 -26.62
N PRO A 25 12.01 24.20 -25.33
CA PRO A 25 12.86 23.51 -24.39
C PRO A 25 13.00 22.10 -24.97
N GLN A 26 14.20 21.81 -25.45
CA GLN A 26 14.64 20.46 -25.74
C GLN A 26 14.19 19.65 -24.52
N PRO A 27 13.39 18.59 -24.69
CA PRO A 27 13.05 17.75 -23.54
C PRO A 27 14.40 17.42 -22.91
N PRO A 28 14.55 17.60 -21.59
CA PRO A 28 15.85 17.42 -20.97
C PRO A 28 16.35 16.03 -21.40
N ASP A 29 17.50 16.01 -22.08
CA ASP A 29 18.30 14.81 -22.32
C ASP A 29 18.84 14.39 -20.97
N SER A 30 17.94 13.85 -20.17
CA SER A 30 18.20 13.24 -18.91
C SER A 30 17.07 12.26 -18.73
N GLN A 31 17.33 11.04 -19.16
CA GLN A 31 17.28 9.95 -18.20
C GLN A 31 18.09 10.37 -16.95
N GLU A 32 17.57 11.30 -16.14
CA GLU A 32 17.32 10.91 -14.77
C GLU A 32 16.29 9.79 -14.95
N ALA A 33 16.81 8.58 -15.20
CA ALA A 33 16.15 7.40 -14.71
C ALA A 33 15.79 7.81 -13.30
N LEU A 34 14.49 8.01 -13.03
CA LEU A 34 13.94 8.05 -11.69
C LEU A 34 14.78 7.06 -10.93
N ALA A 35 15.69 7.54 -10.08
CA ALA A 35 16.61 6.66 -9.40
C ALA A 35 15.65 5.75 -8.67
N LYS A 36 15.53 4.49 -9.12
CA LYS A 36 14.74 3.50 -8.40
C LYS A 36 15.26 3.63 -6.99
N PRO A 37 14.41 3.99 -6.00
CA PRO A 37 14.90 4.18 -4.66
C PRO A 37 15.76 2.97 -4.36
N GLU A 38 17.06 3.20 -4.07
CA GLU A 38 17.98 2.11 -3.78
C GLU A 38 17.28 1.26 -2.73
N PHE A 39 17.03 0.00 -3.09
CA PHE A 39 16.30 -0.92 -2.24
C PHE A 39 17.11 -1.05 -0.94
N ASN A 40 16.65 -0.37 0.10
CA ASN A 40 17.37 -0.28 1.36
C ASN A 40 17.45 -1.70 1.95
N GLU A 41 18.65 -2.24 2.11
CA GLU A 41 18.86 -3.60 2.62
C GLU A 41 18.18 -3.82 3.98
N ALA A 42 18.01 -2.76 4.78
CA ALA A 42 17.29 -2.78 6.05
C ALA A 42 15.77 -3.04 5.90
N THR A 43 15.20 -2.85 4.71
CA THR A 43 13.80 -3.15 4.40
C THR A 43 13.59 -4.57 3.88
N ARG A 44 14.68 -5.31 3.61
CA ARG A 44 14.58 -6.70 3.17
C ARG A 44 14.11 -7.58 4.33
N VAL A 45 13.11 -8.40 4.04
CA VAL A 45 12.58 -9.38 5.00
C VAL A 45 13.46 -10.62 5.01
N THR A 46 13.88 -11.04 6.19
CA THR A 46 14.70 -12.24 6.40
C THR A 46 13.85 -13.51 6.51
N ALA A 47 14.47 -14.69 6.42
CA ALA A 47 13.77 -15.96 6.62
C ALA A 47 13.11 -16.06 8.01
N SER A 48 13.80 -15.64 9.07
CA SER A 48 13.23 -15.62 10.42
C SER A 48 12.04 -14.68 10.53
N GLU A 49 12.07 -13.55 9.83
CA GLU A 49 10.94 -12.62 9.83
C GLU A 49 9.74 -13.15 9.05
N ILE A 50 9.97 -13.97 8.02
CA ILE A 50 8.91 -14.71 7.32
C ILE A 50 8.29 -15.74 8.26
N GLU A 51 9.10 -16.51 8.98
CA GLU A 51 8.61 -17.47 9.98
C GLU A 51 7.79 -16.78 11.09
N ASP A 52 8.25 -15.63 11.59
CA ASP A 52 7.51 -14.83 12.55
C ASP A 52 6.18 -14.32 11.99
N ALA A 53 6.15 -13.90 10.72
CA ALA A 53 4.95 -13.44 10.04
C ALA A 53 3.93 -14.57 9.83
N GLU A 54 4.40 -15.75 9.39
CA GLU A 54 3.58 -16.95 9.23
C GLU A 54 2.98 -17.39 10.57
N LYS A 55 3.78 -17.35 11.64
CA LYS A 55 3.31 -17.64 12.99
C LYS A 55 2.22 -16.65 13.42
N MET A 56 2.43 -15.35 13.21
CA MET A 56 1.44 -14.32 13.54
C MET A 56 0.11 -14.55 12.79
N VAL A 57 0.15 -14.93 11.51
CA VAL A 57 -1.05 -15.28 10.74
C VAL A 57 -1.71 -16.55 11.28
N SER A 58 -0.93 -17.57 11.65
CA SER A 58 -1.50 -18.78 12.29
C SER A 58 -2.22 -18.43 13.60
N ASP A 59 -1.59 -17.62 14.45
CA ASP A 59 -2.18 -17.17 15.72
C ASP A 59 -3.47 -16.34 15.47
N TYR A 60 -3.50 -15.52 14.41
CA TYR A 60 -4.70 -14.80 13.99
C TYR A 60 -5.86 -15.73 13.59
N PHE A 61 -5.59 -16.81 12.87
CA PHE A 61 -6.60 -17.81 12.51
C PHE A 61 -7.16 -18.55 13.74
N ASP A 62 -6.33 -18.78 14.76
CA ASP A 62 -6.82 -19.33 16.03
C ASP A 62 -7.67 -18.30 16.79
N ALA A 63 -7.29 -17.02 16.77
CA ALA A 63 -8.07 -15.94 17.36
C ALA A 63 -9.45 -15.78 16.69
N LEU A 64 -9.54 -15.92 15.37
CA LEU A 64 -10.80 -15.83 14.61
C LEU A 64 -11.85 -16.83 15.12
N LYS A 65 -11.44 -18.02 15.57
CA LYS A 65 -12.34 -19.06 16.10
C LYS A 65 -13.05 -18.64 17.40
N THR A 66 -12.53 -17.62 18.09
CA THR A 66 -13.04 -17.14 19.39
C THR A 66 -14.05 -16.00 19.25
N SER A 67 -14.14 -15.37 18.06
CA SER A 67 -14.96 -14.18 17.79
C SER A 67 -14.71 -13.00 18.76
N ASN A 68 -13.58 -12.99 19.49
CA ASN A 68 -13.26 -11.92 20.43
C ASN A 68 -12.52 -10.79 19.72
N THR A 69 -13.25 -9.69 19.51
CA THR A 69 -12.75 -8.50 18.80
C THR A 69 -11.53 -7.88 19.47
N VAL A 70 -11.42 -7.92 20.80
CA VAL A 70 -10.24 -7.40 21.51
C VAL A 70 -8.97 -8.17 21.12
N ILE A 71 -9.07 -9.49 20.99
CA ILE A 71 -7.93 -10.34 20.60
C ILE A 71 -7.56 -10.08 19.13
N LEU A 72 -8.56 -9.90 18.27
CA LEU A 72 -8.31 -9.62 16.84
C LEU A 72 -7.59 -8.28 16.62
N ALA A 73 -7.76 -7.29 17.51
CA ALA A 73 -7.02 -6.02 17.52
C ALA A 73 -5.50 -6.22 17.45
N ASP A 74 -5.03 -7.27 18.12
CA ASP A 74 -3.61 -7.53 18.32
C ASP A 74 -2.93 -8.07 17.06
N TYR A 75 -3.69 -8.37 16.01
CA TYR A 75 -3.16 -8.88 14.75
C TYR A 75 -3.32 -7.88 13.59
N VAL A 76 -4.18 -6.89 13.74
CA VAL A 76 -4.51 -5.96 12.64
C VAL A 76 -3.80 -4.61 12.77
N GLY A 77 -3.49 -3.99 11.64
CA GLY A 77 -2.81 -2.70 11.52
C GLY A 77 -3.78 -1.52 11.58
N TYR A 78 -3.23 -0.31 11.66
CA TYR A 78 -4.00 0.94 11.86
C TYR A 78 -5.16 1.14 10.85
N ASN A 79 -4.97 0.81 9.57
CA ASN A 79 -6.04 0.96 8.56
C ASN A 79 -7.23 0.04 8.86
N MET A 80 -6.98 -1.15 9.38
CA MET A 80 -8.04 -2.09 9.74
C MET A 80 -8.70 -1.74 11.08
N ILE A 81 -7.96 -1.10 12.00
CA ILE A 81 -8.48 -0.65 13.31
C ILE A 81 -9.34 0.61 13.17
N ASN A 82 -8.93 1.55 12.32
CA ASN A 82 -9.65 2.82 12.10
C ASN A 82 -10.88 2.69 11.20
N LEU A 83 -11.11 1.52 10.59
CA LEU A 83 -12.37 1.14 9.94
C LEU A 83 -13.45 0.70 10.95
N GLY A 84 -13.41 1.26 12.18
CA GLY A 84 -14.44 1.13 13.20
C GLY A 84 -14.38 -0.17 13.99
N GLN A 85 -13.46 -0.28 14.95
CA GLN A 85 -13.55 -1.20 16.11
C GLN A 85 -13.71 -2.70 15.81
N ILE A 86 -12.79 -3.29 15.03
CA ILE A 86 -12.57 -4.75 14.96
C ILE A 86 -13.90 -5.52 14.84
N GLY A 87 -14.67 -5.11 13.84
CA GLY A 87 -16.02 -5.54 13.50
C GLY A 87 -16.86 -4.32 13.08
N PRO A 88 -17.72 -4.42 12.06
CA PRO A 88 -17.98 -3.34 11.12
C PRO A 88 -16.93 -2.75 10.18
N CYS A 89 -16.08 -3.48 9.43
CA CYS A 89 -15.40 -2.94 8.23
C CYS A 89 -16.39 -2.18 7.32
N ASN A 90 -16.57 -0.89 7.56
CA ASN A 90 -17.39 -0.03 6.73
C ASN A 90 -16.49 0.48 5.61
N VAL A 91 -16.27 -0.40 4.63
CA VAL A 91 -15.57 -0.05 3.41
C VAL A 91 -16.60 0.62 2.50
N ASN A 92 -16.55 1.95 2.40
CA ASN A 92 -17.23 2.69 1.32
C ASN A 92 -16.66 2.34 -0.08
N SER A 93 -15.86 1.29 -0.20
CA SER A 93 -15.49 0.62 -1.44
C SER A 93 -15.51 -0.91 -1.24
N ILE A 94 -16.62 -1.54 -1.60
CA ILE A 94 -16.65 -2.84 -2.29
C ILE A 94 -15.69 -3.90 -1.69
N ASN A 95 -16.00 -4.47 -0.54
CA ASN A 95 -15.45 -5.78 -0.17
C ASN A 95 -16.49 -6.64 0.56
N LYS A 96 -17.46 -7.15 -0.21
CA LYS A 96 -18.43 -8.17 0.22
C LYS A 96 -17.75 -9.44 0.77
N ALA A 97 -16.47 -9.61 0.44
CA ALA A 97 -15.61 -10.66 0.93
C ALA A 97 -15.22 -10.50 2.41
N LEU A 98 -15.88 -9.67 3.22
CA LEU A 98 -15.66 -9.61 4.68
C LEU A 98 -16.94 -9.83 5.49
N ASP A 99 -18.06 -10.11 4.83
CA ASP A 99 -19.36 -10.33 5.48
C ASP A 99 -19.33 -11.52 6.46
N PHE A 100 -18.45 -12.50 6.24
CA PHE A 100 -18.28 -13.63 7.15
C PHE A 100 -17.62 -13.23 8.48
N LEU A 101 -16.93 -12.09 8.61
CA LEU A 101 -16.46 -11.63 9.92
C LEU A 101 -17.62 -11.24 10.85
N TYR A 102 -18.84 -11.09 10.31
CA TYR A 102 -20.09 -10.93 11.06
C TYR A 102 -20.89 -12.22 11.21
N ASP A 103 -20.39 -13.32 10.66
CA ASP A 103 -20.97 -14.63 10.92
C ASP A 103 -20.35 -15.19 12.20
N ASP A 104 -21.15 -15.35 13.25
CA ASP A 104 -20.74 -16.01 14.50
C ASP A 104 -20.23 -17.45 14.29
N ASN A 105 -20.51 -18.05 13.12
CA ASN A 105 -20.02 -19.36 12.71
C ASN A 105 -18.73 -19.30 11.87
N PHE A 106 -18.17 -18.11 11.61
CA PHE A 106 -16.89 -17.98 10.93
C PHE A 106 -15.75 -18.47 11.83
N LYS A 107 -15.45 -19.76 11.67
CA LYS A 107 -14.38 -20.46 12.38
C LYS A 107 -13.47 -21.10 11.33
N PRO A 108 -12.72 -20.28 10.58
CA PRO A 108 -11.95 -20.78 9.45
C PRO A 108 -10.86 -21.73 9.92
N GLN A 109 -10.56 -22.74 9.10
CA GLN A 109 -9.45 -23.66 9.34
C GLN A 109 -8.31 -23.33 8.39
N LEU A 110 -7.17 -22.90 8.94
CA LEU A 110 -5.96 -22.65 8.17
C LEU A 110 -5.47 -23.96 7.53
N ILE A 111 -5.18 -23.92 6.24
CA ILE A 111 -4.66 -25.05 5.45
C ILE A 111 -3.15 -24.90 5.26
N LYS A 112 -2.70 -23.77 4.71
CA LYS A 112 -1.28 -23.46 4.49
C LYS A 112 -1.05 -21.97 4.31
N ILE A 113 0.19 -21.54 4.51
CA ILE A 113 0.68 -20.20 4.22
C ILE A 113 1.85 -20.34 3.24
N GLU A 114 1.90 -19.46 2.24
CA GLU A 114 2.98 -19.40 1.26
C GLU A 114 3.56 -17.98 1.23
N ASN A 115 4.89 -17.88 1.22
CA ASN A 115 5.57 -16.63 0.94
C ASN A 115 5.41 -16.29 -0.55
N GLY A 116 4.58 -15.29 -0.84
CA GLY A 116 4.17 -14.92 -2.20
C GLY A 116 2.74 -14.43 -2.24
N SER A 117 2.25 -14.16 -3.43
CA SER A 117 0.87 -13.70 -3.68
C SER A 117 0.33 -14.25 -4.98
N LYS A 118 -1.00 -14.29 -5.06
CA LYS A 118 -1.75 -14.44 -6.32
C LYS A 118 -1.77 -13.13 -7.11
N HIS A 119 -1.83 -12.00 -6.41
CA HIS A 119 -1.88 -10.66 -6.97
C HIS A 119 -0.50 -9.99 -6.95
N ASP A 120 -0.23 -9.10 -7.91
CA ASP A 120 1.03 -8.36 -7.95
C ASP A 120 1.19 -7.54 -6.66
N PHE A 121 2.38 -7.63 -6.06
CA PHE A 121 2.73 -6.92 -4.84
C PHE A 121 3.92 -6.01 -5.11
N ASP A 122 3.68 -4.70 -5.07
CA ASP A 122 4.71 -3.67 -5.06
C ASP A 122 4.85 -3.09 -3.63
N PRO A 123 5.87 -3.50 -2.86
CA PRO A 123 6.11 -3.01 -1.51
C PRO A 123 6.12 -1.48 -1.42
N GLN A 124 6.73 -0.78 -2.38
CA GLN A 124 6.92 0.66 -2.30
C GLN A 124 5.60 1.40 -2.51
N TYR A 125 4.78 0.93 -3.45
CA TYR A 125 3.44 1.46 -3.67
C TYR A 125 2.61 1.45 -2.37
N TYR A 126 2.58 0.32 -1.67
CA TYR A 126 1.83 0.20 -0.41
C TYR A 126 2.43 1.03 0.72
N ILE A 127 3.76 1.12 0.82
CA ILE A 127 4.43 1.99 1.81
C ILE A 127 4.01 3.45 1.59
N ASP A 128 4.08 3.92 0.35
CA ASP A 128 3.75 5.31 -0.02
C ASP A 128 2.26 5.60 0.22
N GLU A 129 1.38 4.64 -0.11
CA GLU A 129 -0.06 4.75 0.14
C GLU A 129 -0.35 4.87 1.64
N ILE A 130 0.23 4.02 2.47
CA ILE A 130 0.05 4.05 3.93
C ILE A 130 0.56 5.36 4.51
N LYS A 131 1.74 5.82 4.07
CA LYS A 131 2.30 7.09 4.51
C LYS A 131 1.40 8.25 4.12
N SER A 132 0.88 8.26 2.90
CA SER A 132 -0.01 9.31 2.40
C SER A 132 -1.33 9.37 3.17
N GLN A 133 -1.95 8.22 3.45
CA GLN A 133 -3.25 8.14 4.10
C GLN A 133 -3.17 8.37 5.62
N GLN A 134 -2.13 7.87 6.27
CA GLN A 134 -2.07 7.80 7.74
C GLN A 134 -0.93 8.62 8.36
N ASN A 135 -0.02 9.16 7.54
CA ASN A 135 1.25 9.76 7.97
C ASN A 135 2.11 8.80 8.83
N ILE A 136 2.04 7.50 8.55
CA ILE A 136 2.78 6.46 9.26
C ILE A 136 3.94 5.97 8.38
N ASP A 137 5.13 5.92 8.95
CA ASP A 137 6.29 5.27 8.31
C ASP A 137 6.25 3.76 8.56
N ILE A 138 6.62 2.99 7.55
CA ILE A 138 6.66 1.53 7.60
C ILE A 138 8.10 1.08 7.61
N HIS A 139 8.46 0.27 8.61
CA HIS A 139 9.80 -0.29 8.73
C HIS A 139 9.99 -1.45 7.73
N LYS A 140 9.04 -2.38 7.69
CA LYS A 140 9.03 -3.51 6.75
C LYS A 140 7.61 -3.82 6.28
N ILE A 141 7.50 -4.31 5.06
CA ILE A 141 6.25 -4.77 4.48
C ILE A 141 6.51 -6.08 3.72
N MET A 142 5.54 -6.99 3.77
CA MET A 142 5.58 -8.23 3.00
C MET A 142 4.17 -8.68 2.65
N ASN A 143 4.10 -9.70 1.80
CA ASN A 143 2.87 -10.38 1.48
C ASN A 143 2.96 -11.88 1.79
N LEU A 144 1.86 -12.46 2.25
CA LEU A 144 1.69 -13.90 2.41
C LEU A 144 0.40 -14.33 1.72
N ARG A 145 0.44 -15.44 0.98
CA ARG A 145 -0.77 -16.08 0.47
C ARG A 145 -1.23 -17.12 1.48
N VAL A 146 -2.47 -17.00 1.91
CA VAL A 146 -3.05 -17.77 3.01
C VAL A 146 -4.24 -18.55 2.51
N TYR A 147 -4.19 -19.87 2.64
CA TYR A 147 -5.25 -20.77 2.22
C TYR A 147 -5.98 -21.29 3.45
N PHE A 148 -7.30 -21.28 3.42
CA PHE A 148 -8.12 -21.73 4.54
C PHE A 148 -9.47 -22.25 4.06
N ASP A 149 -10.12 -23.05 4.89
CA ASP A 149 -11.48 -23.51 4.66
C ASP A 149 -12.47 -22.70 5.49
N TYR A 150 -13.53 -22.22 4.84
CA TYR A 150 -14.74 -21.71 5.47
C TYR A 150 -15.94 -21.96 4.53
N ASN A 151 -16.67 -23.05 4.80
CA ASN A 151 -17.72 -23.64 3.96
C ASN A 151 -17.27 -24.12 2.56
N LYS A 152 -16.10 -23.65 2.11
CA LYS A 152 -15.35 -24.04 0.93
C LYS A 152 -13.92 -23.53 1.11
N GLU A 153 -12.99 -24.12 0.36
CA GLU A 153 -11.62 -23.60 0.25
C GLU A 153 -11.62 -22.15 -0.28
N ARG A 154 -10.76 -21.35 0.33
CA ARG A 154 -10.52 -19.94 0.04
C ARG A 154 -9.03 -19.65 0.13
N ASP A 155 -8.62 -18.58 -0.54
CA ASP A 155 -7.26 -18.08 -0.48
C ASP A 155 -7.25 -16.55 -0.47
N TRP A 156 -6.41 -15.98 0.38
CA TRP A 156 -6.22 -14.53 0.49
C TRP A 156 -4.75 -14.16 0.40
N ASP A 157 -4.48 -13.01 -0.21
CA ASP A 157 -3.19 -12.35 -0.09
C ASP A 157 -3.24 -11.34 1.07
N PHE A 158 -2.42 -11.58 2.08
CA PHE A 158 -2.27 -10.74 3.26
C PHE A 158 -1.10 -9.80 3.06
N ILE A 159 -1.33 -8.50 3.17
CA ILE A 159 -0.26 -7.50 3.24
C ILE A 159 0.03 -7.25 4.72
N LEU A 160 1.26 -7.55 5.12
CA LEU A 160 1.73 -7.45 6.50
C LEU A 160 2.73 -6.32 6.64
N VAL A 161 2.69 -5.61 7.77
CA VAL A 161 3.58 -4.50 8.08
C VAL A 161 4.24 -4.66 9.45
N LYS A 162 5.50 -4.22 9.55
CA LYS A 162 6.13 -3.83 10.82
C LYS A 162 6.24 -2.30 10.82
N TYR A 163 5.72 -1.66 11.85
CA TYR A 163 5.80 -0.21 12.00
C TYR A 163 7.14 0.25 12.56
N LYS A 164 7.82 -0.62 13.32
CA LYS A 164 9.15 -0.43 13.92
C LYS A 164 9.92 -1.75 13.88
N GLU A 165 11.23 -1.70 14.05
CA GLU A 165 12.12 -2.87 14.05
C GLU A 165 11.65 -3.98 15.00
N ASP A 166 11.39 -3.63 16.26
CA ASP A 166 10.96 -4.58 17.29
C ASP A 166 9.44 -4.76 17.39
N SER A 167 8.66 -4.16 16.48
CA SER A 167 7.19 -4.31 16.52
C SER A 167 6.77 -5.67 15.96
N PRO A 168 5.71 -6.31 16.49
CA PRO A 168 5.15 -7.50 15.87
C PRO A 168 4.60 -7.16 14.47
N TRP A 169 4.55 -8.17 13.60
CA TRP A 169 3.83 -8.06 12.33
C TRP A 169 2.35 -7.76 12.57
N LYS A 170 1.77 -6.94 11.69
CA LYS A 170 0.34 -6.61 11.68
C LYS A 170 -0.20 -6.78 10.29
N ILE A 171 -1.41 -7.31 10.18
CA ILE A 171 -2.15 -7.40 8.94
C ILE A 171 -2.68 -6.00 8.58
N HIS A 172 -2.25 -5.47 7.44
CA HIS A 172 -2.70 -4.18 6.95
C HIS A 172 -3.89 -4.29 5.99
N LEU A 173 -3.87 -5.30 5.12
CA LEU A 173 -4.88 -5.50 4.07
C LEU A 173 -5.01 -6.98 3.73
N TRP A 174 -6.19 -7.37 3.26
CA TRP A 174 -6.48 -8.65 2.62
C TRP A 174 -7.01 -8.45 1.21
N ILE A 175 -6.62 -9.32 0.30
CA ILE A 175 -7.12 -9.37 -1.08
C ILE A 175 -7.63 -10.80 -1.36
N ASP A 176 -8.87 -10.93 -1.84
CA ASP A 176 -9.58 -12.18 -2.20
C ASP A 176 -9.53 -12.45 -3.72
#